data_AF-A0A3D1RNA0-F1
#
_entry.id   AF-A0A3D1RNA0-F1
#
_cell.length_a   1.000
_cell.length_b   1.000
_cell.length_c   1.000
_cell.angle_alpha   90.00
_cell.angle_beta   90.00
_cell.angle_gamma   90.00
#
_symmetry.space_group_name_H-M   'P 1'
#
loop_
_entity.id
_entity.type
_entity.pdbx_description
1 polymer ?
#
loop_
_entity_poly.entity_id
_entity_poly.type
_entity_poly.pdbx_seq_one_letter_code
_entity_poly.pdbx_strand_id
1 'polypeptide(L)' 'MRAVVQRSGCSRVEVDGKVTGEIKVGLTVLLGIKKGDTPAESRYM' A
#
# COMPACT_ATOMS: atom_id res chain seq x y z
N MET A 1 3.11 -7.51 10.77
CA MET A 1 2.85 -6.70 9.58
C MET A 1 3.40 -5.30 9.83
N ARG A 2 3.92 -4.61 8.81
CA ARG A 2 4.43 -3.24 8.93
C ARG A 2 4.06 -2.45 7.68
N ALA A 3 3.85 -1.15 7.81
CA ALA A 3 3.51 -0.27 6.70
C ALA A 3 4.34 1.02 6.76
N VAL A 4 4.78 1.48 5.61
CA VAL A 4 5.25 2.85 5.42
C VAL A 4 4.13 3.63 4.75
N VAL A 5 3.67 4.69 5.42
CA VAL A 5 2.54 5.50 4.96
C VAL A 5 3.06 6.85 4.47
N GLN A 6 2.75 7.20 3.24
CA GLN A 6 3.13 8.46 2.62
C GLN A 6 1.88 9.25 2.28
N ARG A 7 1.77 10.49 2.76
CA ARG A 7 0.75 11.42 2.28
C ARG A 7 1.10 11.85 0.86
N SER A 8 0.18 11.64 -0.08
CA SER A 8 0.40 11.85 -1.51
C SER A 8 -0.70 12.72 -2.12
N GLY A 9 -0.30 13.63 -3.01
CA GLY A 9 -1.26 14.43 -3.81
C GLY A 9 -1.79 13.69 -5.05
N CYS A 10 -0.96 12.81 -5.64
CA CYS A 10 -1.30 11.80 -6.65
C CYS A 10 -0.36 10.61 -6.49
N SER A 11 -0.82 9.39 -6.83
CA SER A 11 0.01 8.19 -6.84
C SER A 11 -0.57 7.16 -7.82
N ARG A 12 0.29 6.39 -8.49
CA ARG A 12 -0.12 5.35 -9.45
C ARG A 12 0.85 4.17 -9.45
N VAL A 13 0.32 3.01 -9.83
CA VAL A 13 1.07 1.79 -10.07
C VAL A 13 0.94 1.44 -11.55
N GLU A 14 2.07 1.20 -12.19
CA GLU A 14 2.16 0.77 -13.58
C GLU A 14 2.83 -0.60 -13.67
N VAL A 15 2.28 -1.46 -14.52
CA VAL A 15 2.89 -2.75 -14.91
C VAL A 15 2.91 -2.77 -16.44
N ASP A 16 4.09 -3.00 -17.02
CA ASP A 16 4.31 -2.98 -18.48
C ASP A 16 3.81 -1.69 -19.16
N GLY A 17 4.00 -0.54 -18.50
CA GLY A 17 3.58 0.78 -18.99
C GLY A 17 2.06 1.03 -18.95
N LYS A 18 1.28 0.11 -18.36
CA LYS A 18 -0.15 0.26 -18.17
C LYS A 18 -0.48 0.54 -16.71
N VAL A 19 -1.28 1.58 -16.46
CA VAL A 19 -1.76 1.90 -15.11
C VAL A 19 -2.70 0.80 -14.64
N THR A 20 -2.36 0.15 -13.51
CA THR A 20 -3.17 -0.89 -12.87
C THR A 20 -3.91 -0.36 -11.64
N GLY A 21 -3.54 0.81 -11.14
CA GLY A 21 -4.22 1.49 -10.05
C GLY A 21 -3.70 2.91 -9.88
N GLU A 22 -4.57 3.84 -9.55
CA GLU A 22 -4.22 5.24 -9.32
C GLU A 22 -5.15 5.87 -8.29
N ILE A 23 -4.60 6.86 -7.58
CA ILE A 23 -5.35 7.73 -6.70
C ILE A 23 -4.97 9.19 -7.00
N LYS A 24 -5.93 10.09 -6.75
CA LYS A 24 -5.67 11.53 -6.71
C LYS A 24 -5.08 11.86 -5.32
N VAL A 25 -5.79 12.54 -4.44
CA VAL A 25 -5.26 12.87 -3.11
C VAL A 25 -5.49 11.71 -2.15
N GLY A 26 -4.50 11.35 -1.34
CA GLY A 26 -4.66 10.31 -0.31
C GLY A 26 -3.35 9.83 0.30
N LEU A 27 -3.29 8.53 0.59
CA LEU A 27 -2.14 7.87 1.16
C LEU A 27 -1.64 6.78 0.22
N THR A 28 -0.34 6.77 -0.05
CA THR A 28 0.35 5.60 -0.61
C THR A 28 0.84 4.74 0.55
N VAL A 29 0.50 3.45 0.53
CA VAL A 29 0.86 2.51 1.60
C VAL A 29 1.75 1.42 1.02
N LEU A 30 3.00 1.37 1.49
CA LEU A 30 3.91 0.26 1.19
C LEU A 30 3.81 -0.76 2.32
N LEU A 31 3.22 -1.92 2.02
CA LEU A 31 2.91 -2.95 3.01
C LEU A 31 3.97 -4.06 3.01
N GLY A 32 4.57 -4.30 4.18
CA GLY A 32 5.48 -5.41 4.44
C GLY A 32 4.82 -6.47 5.31
N ILE A 33 4.77 -7.71 4.80
CA ILE A 33 4.25 -8.88 5.52
C ILE A 33 5.42 -9.83 5.80
N LYS A 34 5.58 -10.26 7.05
CA LYS A 34 6.61 -11.20 7.49
C LYS A 34 6.01 -12.59 7.74
N LYS A 35 6.81 -13.65 7.59
CA LYS A 35 6.46 -14.99 8.08
C LYS A 35 6.03 -14.93 9.56
N GLY A 36 4.88 -15.53 9.85
CA GLY A 36 4.26 -15.52 11.17
C GLY A 36 3.22 -14.41 11.38
N ASP A 37 3.09 -13.45 10.45
CA ASP A 37 1.98 -12.49 10.48
C ASP A 37 0.64 -13.22 10.30
N THR A 38 -0.36 -12.81 11.07
CA THR A 38 -1.70 -13.40 11.06
C THR A 38 -2.75 -12.39 10.55
N PRO A 39 -3.97 -12.83 10.19
CA PRO A 39 -5.07 -11.91 9.89
C PRO A 39 -5.48 -11.00 11.05
N ALA A 40 -5.07 -11.27 12.29
CA ALA A 40 -5.29 -10.34 13.41
C ALA A 40 -4.48 -9.06 13.23
N GLU A 41 -3.24 -9.18 12.75
CA GLU A 41 -2.33 -8.05 12.52
C GLU A 41 -2.85 -7.13 11.42
N SER A 42 -3.52 -7.69 10.40
CA SER A 42 -4.18 -6.89 9.36
C SER A 42 -5.46 -6.19 9.82
N ARG A 43 -6.12 -6.68 10.88
CA ARG A 43 -7.31 -6.01 11.44
C ARG A 43 -6.95 -4.87 12.39
N TYR A 44 -5.76 -4.96 13.00
CA TYR A 44 -5.25 -3.93 13.89
C TYR A 44 -4.68 -2.73 13.13
N MET A 45 -4.04 -2.99 11.97
CA MET A 45 -3.54 -1.96 11.06
C MET A 45 -4.66 -1.33 10.24
#